data_AF-A0A7X9PHY9-F1
#
_entry.id   AF-A0A7X9PHY9-F1
#
_cell.length_a   1.000
_cell.length_b   1.000
_cell.length_c   1.000
_cell.angle_alpha   90.00
_cell.angle_beta   90.00
_cell.angle_gamma   90.00
#
_symmetry.space_group_name_H-M   'P 1'
#
loop_
_entity.id
_entity.type
_entity.pdbx_description
1 polymer ?
#
loop_
_entity_poly.entity_id
_entity_poly.type
_entity_poly.pdbx_seq_one_letter_code
_entity_poly.pdbx_strand_id
1 'polypeptide(L)'
;MIMIVIGLTLLVFLVLNYRQLKQTPFFQLLFVSYCLSTTGWMMTVLEGFFFEASLNFIEHLCYASSAVLFAVWCWMIPGRTRGNT
;
A
#
# COMPACT_ATOMS: atom_id res chain seq x y z
N MET A 1 6.09 2.97 15.28
CA MET A 1 6.75 4.30 15.17
C MET A 1 7.56 4.44 13.89
N ILE A 2 8.58 3.60 13.63
CA ILE A 2 9.41 3.66 12.40
C ILE A 2 8.57 3.50 11.12
N MET A 3 7.59 2.59 11.13
CA MET A 3 6.70 2.34 9.97
C MET A 3 5.93 3.57 9.52
N ILE A 4 5.44 4.41 10.45
CA ILE A 4 4.74 5.67 10.10
C ILE A 4 5.71 6.67 9.47
N VAL A 5 6.93 6.81 10.01
CA VAL A 5 7.93 7.73 9.46
C VAL A 5 8.30 7.34 8.03
N ILE A 6 8.56 6.04 7.80
CA ILE A 6 8.82 5.50 6.46
C ILE A 6 7.60 5.70 5.56
N GLY A 7 6.40 5.40 6.08
CA GLY A 7 5.14 5.53 5.36
C GLY A 7 4.82 6.96 4.92
N LEU A 8 5.05 7.94 5.79
CA LEU A 8 4.82 9.34 5.47
C LEU A 8 5.85 9.83 4.44
N THR A 9 7.12 9.43 4.61
CA THR A 9 8.21 9.81 3.69
C THR A 9 7.95 9.26 2.28
N LEU A 10 7.54 8.00 2.19
CA LEU A 10 7.16 7.37 0.94
C LEU A 10 5.88 7.98 0.35
N LEU A 11 4.89 8.36 1.17
CA LEU A 11 3.70 9.06 0.69
C LEU A 11 4.06 10.40 0.06
N VAL A 12 4.92 11.18 0.73
CA VAL A 12 5.43 12.45 0.21
C VAL A 12 6.22 12.22 -1.08
N PHE A 13 7.10 11.23 -1.11
CA PHE A 13 7.86 10.87 -2.32
C PHE A 13 6.94 10.48 -3.49
N LEU A 14 5.89 9.72 -3.20
CA LEU A 14 4.92 9.25 -4.18
C LEU A 14 4.05 10.38 -4.71
N VAL A 15 3.63 11.34 -3.86
CA VAL A 15 2.91 12.55 -4.28
C VAL A 15 3.81 13.46 -5.13
N LEU A 16 5.08 13.65 -4.73
CA LEU A 16 6.05 14.46 -5.48
C LEU A 16 6.35 13.85 -6.86
N ASN A 17 6.47 12.53 -6.94
CA ASN A 17 6.74 11.82 -8.19
C ASN A 17 5.47 11.33 -8.90
N TYR A 18 4.27 11.69 -8.40
CA TYR A 18 2.97 11.22 -8.90
C TYR A 18 2.83 11.40 -10.41
N ARG A 19 3.35 12.52 -10.95
CA ARG A 19 3.27 12.84 -12.37
C ARG A 19 4.06 11.88 -13.26
N GLN A 20 5.18 11.35 -12.78
CA GLN A 20 5.98 10.34 -13.47
C GLN A 20 5.40 8.94 -13.26
N LEU A 21 4.97 8.61 -12.04
CA LEU A 21 4.39 7.30 -11.74
C LEU A 21 2.98 7.08 -12.33
N LYS A 22 2.24 8.16 -12.65
CA LYS A 22 0.96 8.04 -13.38
C LYS A 22 1.13 7.40 -14.78
N GLN A 23 2.34 7.42 -15.35
CA GLN A 23 2.63 6.73 -16.61
C GLN A 23 2.72 5.20 -16.46
N THR A 24 2.81 4.69 -15.23
CA THR A 24 2.83 3.25 -14.96
C THR A 24 1.42 2.69 -15.08
N PRO A 25 1.22 1.57 -15.81
CA PRO A 25 -0.10 0.95 -15.92
C PRO A 25 -0.62 0.55 -14.54
N PHE A 26 -1.89 0.87 -14.28
CA PHE A 26 -2.60 0.56 -13.03
C PHE A 26 -1.99 1.18 -11.76
N PHE A 27 -1.31 2.33 -11.87
CA PHE A 27 -0.76 3.04 -10.71
C PHE A 27 -1.78 3.38 -9.62
N GLN A 28 -3.05 3.58 -9.99
CA GLN A 28 -4.13 3.79 -9.03
C GLN A 28 -4.30 2.59 -8.07
N LEU A 29 -4.09 1.35 -8.54
CA LEU A 29 -4.18 0.16 -7.69
C LEU A 29 -3.06 0.16 -6.64
N LEU A 30 -1.85 0.48 -7.09
CA LEU A 30 -0.65 0.59 -6.25
C LEU A 30 -0.81 1.69 -5.20
N PHE A 31 -1.35 2.84 -5.60
CA PHE A 31 -1.65 3.94 -4.70
C PHE A 31 -2.72 3.58 -3.68
N VAL A 32 -3.79 2.88 -4.09
CA VAL A 32 -4.85 2.42 -3.19
C VAL A 32 -4.30 1.39 -2.19
N SER A 33 -3.52 0.40 -2.62
CA SER A 33 -2.85 -0.53 -1.69
C SER A 33 -1.95 0.20 -0.69
N TYR A 34 -1.22 1.21 -1.15
CA TYR A 34 -0.33 1.98 -0.31
C TYR A 34 -1.08 2.81 0.74
N CYS A 35 -2.20 3.44 0.34
CA CYS A 35 -3.10 4.13 1.26
C CYS A 35 -3.64 3.17 2.31
N LEU A 36 -4.11 1.98 1.92
CA LEU A 36 -4.61 0.95 2.84
C LEU A 36 -3.54 0.50 3.85
N SER A 37 -2.30 0.26 3.41
CA SER A 37 -1.20 -0.04 4.33
C SER A 37 -0.90 1.12 5.30
N THR A 38 -0.96 2.36 4.81
CA THR A 38 -0.74 3.55 5.65
C THR A 38 -1.85 3.71 6.69
N THR A 39 -3.10 3.43 6.32
CA THR A 39 -4.22 3.38 7.25
C THR A 39 -4.02 2.27 8.28
N GLY A 40 -3.53 1.10 7.88
CA GLY A 40 -3.14 0.01 8.80
C GLY A 40 -2.13 0.49 9.85
N TRP A 41 -1.07 1.19 9.45
CA TRP A 41 -0.08 1.74 10.39
C TRP A 41 -0.63 2.77 11.37
N MET A 42 -1.60 3.58 10.94
CA MET A 42 -2.30 4.49 11.85
C MET A 42 -3.14 3.72 12.87
N MET A 43 -3.77 2.63 12.45
CA MET A 43 -4.53 1.74 13.33
C MET A 43 -3.62 1.04 14.34
N THR A 44 -2.41 0.59 13.96
CA THR A 44 -1.44 -0.01 14.91
C THR A 44 -0.98 0.99 15.98
N VAL A 45 -0.81 2.26 15.59
CA VAL A 45 -0.47 3.29 16.57
C VAL A 45 -1.65 3.58 17.48
N LEU A 46 -2.88 3.65 16.94
CA LEU A 46 -4.11 3.76 17.74
C LEU A 46 -4.35 2.54 18.63
N GLU A 47 -4.02 1.33 18.20
CA GLU A 47 -4.10 0.07 18.96
C GLU A 47 -3.25 0.19 20.23
N GLY A 48 -2.03 0.71 20.09
CA GLY A 48 -1.14 0.98 21.23
C GLY A 48 -1.68 2.03 22.23
N PHE A 49 -2.76 2.73 21.91
CA PHE A 49 -3.43 3.70 22.80
C PHE A 49 -4.86 3.29 23.20
N PHE A 50 -5.60 2.51 22.41
CA PHE A 50 -7.02 2.20 22.61
C PHE A 50 -7.42 0.81 22.05
N PHE A 51 -8.39 0.13 22.70
CA PHE A 51 -9.19 -1.00 22.20
C PHE A 51 -8.46 -2.00 21.27
N GLU A 52 -7.44 -2.69 21.82
CA GLU A 52 -6.53 -3.60 21.09
C GLU A 52 -7.25 -4.60 20.17
N ALA A 53 -8.22 -5.35 20.68
CA ALA A 53 -8.83 -6.46 19.91
C ALA A 53 -9.54 -6.03 18.61
N SER A 54 -10.24 -4.90 18.61
CA SER A 54 -10.98 -4.42 17.43
C SER A 54 -10.04 -3.78 16.40
N LEU A 55 -9.05 -3.03 16.88
CA LEU A 55 -8.06 -2.37 16.03
C LEU A 55 -7.11 -3.37 15.38
N ASN A 56 -6.73 -4.41 16.09
CA ASN A 56 -5.91 -5.51 15.57
C ASN A 56 -6.59 -6.23 14.38
N PHE A 57 -7.89 -6.48 14.47
CA PHE A 57 -8.64 -7.10 13.37
C PHE A 57 -8.67 -6.20 12.13
N ILE A 58 -8.89 -4.89 12.31
CA ILE A 58 -8.91 -3.91 11.20
C ILE A 58 -7.53 -3.74 10.58
N GLU A 59 -6.47 -3.76 11.39
CA GLU A 59 -5.09 -3.74 10.93
C GLU A 59 -4.80 -4.94 10.02
N HIS A 60 -5.11 -6.15 10.49
CA HIS A 60 -4.93 -7.35 9.70
C HIS A 60 -5.75 -7.33 8.41
N LEU A 61 -6.98 -6.81 8.45
CA LEU A 61 -7.83 -6.66 7.26
C LEU A 61 -7.23 -5.66 6.26
N CYS A 62 -6.71 -4.52 6.73
CA CYS A 62 -6.05 -3.52 5.89
C CYS A 62 -4.80 -4.08 5.22
N TYR A 63 -3.97 -4.82 5.96
CA TYR A 63 -2.78 -5.46 5.38
C TYR A 63 -3.13 -6.56 4.40
N ALA A 64 -4.10 -7.43 4.71
CA ALA A 64 -4.55 -8.47 3.80
C ALA A 64 -5.08 -7.84 2.49
N SER A 65 -5.89 -6.80 2.61
CA SER A 65 -6.43 -6.08 1.45
C SER A 65 -5.31 -5.41 0.63
N SER A 66 -4.36 -4.74 1.29
CA SER A 66 -3.17 -4.15 0.66
C SER A 66 -2.35 -5.19 -0.09
N ALA A 67 -2.08 -6.35 0.53
CA ALA A 67 -1.33 -7.43 -0.07
C ALA A 67 -2.04 -8.05 -1.29
N VAL A 68 -3.37 -8.21 -1.23
CA VAL A 68 -4.17 -8.69 -2.36
C VAL A 68 -4.14 -7.68 -3.51
N LEU A 69 -4.35 -6.40 -3.24
CA LEU A 69 -4.27 -5.33 -4.25
C LEU A 69 -2.87 -5.25 -4.86
N PHE A 70 -1.82 -5.41 -4.06
CA PHE A 70 -0.44 -5.43 -4.55
C PHE A 70 -0.15 -6.66 -5.41
N ALA A 71 -0.63 -7.84 -5.01
CA ALA A 71 -0.51 -9.06 -5.79
C ALA A 71 -1.26 -8.97 -7.12
N VAL A 72 -2.47 -8.40 -7.12
CA VAL A 72 -3.25 -8.12 -8.33
C VAL A 72 -2.51 -7.12 -9.22
N TRP A 73 -1.90 -6.08 -8.64
CA TRP A 73 -1.08 -5.13 -9.40
C TRP A 73 0.13 -5.82 -10.05
N CYS A 74 0.86 -6.66 -9.31
CA CYS A 74 1.96 -7.47 -9.85
C CYS A 74 1.50 -8.39 -11.00
N TRP A 75 0.30 -8.96 -10.91
CA TRP A 75 -0.28 -9.77 -11.98
C TRP A 75 -0.68 -8.93 -13.20
N MET A 76 -1.16 -7.70 -12.97
CA MET A 76 -1.55 -6.77 -14.03
C MET A 76 -0.38 -6.07 -14.70
N ILE A 77 0.81 -6.00 -14.08
CA ILE A 77 2.03 -5.58 -14.76
C ILE A 77 2.26 -6.61 -15.88
N PRO A 78 2.04 -6.25 -17.15
CA PRO A 78 2.32 -7.16 -18.23
C PRO A 78 3.83 -7.34 -18.21
N GLY A 79 4.28 -8.54 -17.88
CA GLY A 79 5.64 -8.94 -18.21
C GLY A 79 5.82 -8.68 -19.69
N ARG A 80 6.57 -7.63 -20.03
CA ARG A 80 7.08 -7.36 -21.38
C ARG A 80 8.20 -8.37 -21.68
N THR A 81 7.88 -9.65 -21.50
CA THR A 81 8.66 -10.82 -21.83
C THR A 81 7.70 -11.96 -22.18
N ARG A 82 6.79 -11.68 -23.11
CA ARG A 82 6.43 -12.69 -24.11
C ARG A 82 7.34 -12.44 -25.32
N GLY A 83 8.63 -12.69 -25.12
CA GLY A 83 9.63 -12.78 -26.18
C GLY A 83 9.89 -14.27 -26.46
N ASN A 84 9.82 -14.63 -27.74
CA ASN A 84 9.97 -15.95 -28.35
C ASN A 84 8.89 -16.98 -27.93
N THR A 85 8.10 -17.55 -28.84
CA THR A 85 8.41 -17.96 -30.23
C THR A 85 7.11 -18.02 -31.03
#